data_AF-A0A1H8NYV6-F1
#
_entry.id   AF-A0A1H8NYV6-F1
#
_cell.length_a   1.000
_cell.length_b   1.000
_cell.length_c   1.000
_cell.angle_alpha   90.00
_cell.angle_beta   90.00
_cell.angle_gamma   90.00
#
_symmetry.space_group_name_H-M   'P 1'
#
loop_
_entity.id
_entity.type
_entity.pdbx_description
1 polymer ?
#
loop_
_entity_poly.entity_id
_entity_poly.type
_entity_poly.pdbx_seq_one_letter_code
_entity_poly.pdbx_strand_id
1 'polypeptide(L)'
;MFNRDHSMADPAYINIGDSDLIAKRHDYPVGINPPGGSLGEYVPFYFGRLSPMLLNIKTGYRGIKERPQTDIVYIVCRVNDIVAHCNDWCFTEGHAKTRITTFYNDLNNLDEVHWDKVDLRFWHNSEDDFDRMRHKQAEFLVKTHIPVQCIAGIVTYNNDAANRVQVILNELNLEMPVRVNPNGNYYY
;
A
#
# COMPACT_ATOMS: atom_id res chain seq x y z
N MET A 1 4.33 -8.16 8.92
CA MET A 1 2.97 -7.72 8.55
C MET A 1 2.30 -8.85 7.80
N PHE A 2 1.17 -9.34 8.28
CA PHE A 2 0.51 -10.53 7.72
C PHE A 2 -0.76 -10.15 6.98
N ASN A 3 -1.17 -10.96 5.98
CA ASN A 3 -2.51 -10.88 5.45
C ASN A 3 -3.54 -11.30 6.52
N ARG A 4 -4.82 -11.03 6.27
CA ARG A 4 -5.90 -11.23 7.25
C ARG A 4 -6.08 -12.69 7.66
N ASP A 5 -5.82 -13.63 6.75
CA ASP A 5 -6.14 -15.04 6.94
C ASP A 5 -4.92 -15.83 7.49
N HIS A 6 -3.83 -15.14 7.79
CA HIS A 6 -2.63 -15.72 8.40
C HIS A 6 -2.85 -16.05 9.88
N SER A 7 -2.27 -17.14 10.38
CA SER A 7 -2.38 -17.57 11.79
C SER A 7 -1.85 -16.56 12.81
N MET A 8 -0.97 -15.67 12.36
CA MET A 8 -0.36 -14.57 13.16
C MET A 8 -1.00 -13.20 12.87
N ALA A 9 -2.14 -13.15 12.18
CA ALA A 9 -2.88 -11.91 11.99
C ALA A 9 -3.37 -11.36 13.35
N ASP A 10 -3.36 -10.04 13.50
CA ASP A 10 -3.80 -9.38 14.74
C ASP A 10 -5.34 -9.55 14.90
N PRO A 11 -5.82 -10.24 15.94
CA PRO A 11 -7.25 -10.42 16.16
C PRO A 11 -7.98 -9.10 16.48
N ALA A 12 -7.25 -8.05 16.87
CA ALA A 12 -7.77 -6.71 17.11
C ALA A 12 -7.61 -5.78 15.89
N TYR A 13 -7.29 -6.31 14.70
CA TYR A 13 -7.12 -5.51 13.48
C TYR A 13 -8.34 -4.62 13.22
N ILE A 14 -8.07 -3.32 13.07
CA ILE A 14 -9.08 -2.31 12.75
C ILE A 14 -9.00 -1.99 11.27
N ASN A 15 -10.01 -2.40 10.51
CA ASN A 15 -10.13 -1.97 9.12
C ASN A 15 -10.40 -0.46 9.04
N ILE A 16 -9.61 0.23 8.21
CA ILE A 16 -9.79 1.65 7.89
C ILE A 16 -10.11 1.89 6.40
N GLY A 17 -10.05 0.86 5.56
CA GLY A 17 -10.34 0.97 4.13
C GLY A 17 -11.81 0.70 3.77
N ASP A 18 -12.12 0.79 2.47
CA ASP A 18 -13.43 0.46 1.90
C ASP A 18 -13.72 -1.05 2.06
N SER A 19 -14.66 -1.39 2.95
CA SER A 19 -15.07 -2.78 3.22
C SER A 19 -15.62 -3.50 1.99
N ASP A 20 -16.36 -2.80 1.12
CA ASP A 20 -16.89 -3.40 -0.12
C ASP A 20 -15.76 -3.72 -1.09
N LEU A 21 -14.77 -2.83 -1.20
CA LEU A 21 -13.60 -3.06 -2.04
C LEU A 21 -12.77 -4.23 -1.50
N ILE A 22 -12.56 -4.29 -0.18
CA ILE A 22 -11.84 -5.38 0.48
C ILE A 22 -12.54 -6.72 0.24
N ALA A 23 -13.86 -6.78 0.41
CA ALA A 23 -14.66 -7.97 0.12
C ALA A 23 -14.53 -8.38 -1.36
N LYS A 24 -14.61 -7.43 -2.29
CA LYS A 24 -14.45 -7.70 -3.72
C LYS A 24 -13.04 -8.14 -4.12
N ARG A 25 -12.01 -7.78 -3.35
CA ARG A 25 -10.61 -8.22 -3.58
C ARG A 25 -10.38 -9.63 -3.06
N HIS A 26 -11.14 -10.07 -2.05
CA HIS A 26 -10.95 -11.37 -1.42
C HIS A 26 -10.87 -12.53 -2.42
N ASP A 27 -11.80 -12.56 -3.38
CA ASP A 27 -11.90 -13.64 -4.37
C ASP A 27 -11.44 -13.22 -5.78
N TYR A 28 -10.87 -12.02 -5.93
CA TYR A 28 -10.46 -11.54 -7.24
C TYR A 28 -9.14 -12.21 -7.66
N PRO A 29 -9.09 -12.95 -8.77
CA PRO A 29 -7.91 -13.71 -9.16
C PRO A 29 -6.76 -12.77 -9.55
N VAL A 30 -5.54 -13.13 -9.14
CA VAL A 30 -4.32 -12.49 -9.63
C VAL A 30 -4.10 -12.84 -11.10
N GLY A 31 -3.78 -11.84 -11.91
CA GLY A 31 -3.74 -11.96 -13.39
C GLY A 31 -2.48 -12.61 -13.97
N ILE A 32 -1.59 -13.15 -13.13
CA ILE A 32 -0.33 -13.78 -13.52
C ILE A 32 -0.15 -15.06 -12.70
N ASN A 33 0.62 -16.05 -13.18
CA ASN A 33 0.95 -17.25 -12.42
C ASN A 33 2.25 -17.89 -12.94
N PRO A 34 3.30 -18.05 -12.11
CA PRO A 34 3.40 -17.52 -10.74
C PRO A 34 3.44 -15.99 -10.75
N PRO A 35 2.90 -15.26 -9.76
CA PRO A 35 2.20 -15.76 -8.57
C PRO A 35 0.67 -15.89 -8.77
N GLY A 36 0.09 -17.06 -8.52
CA GLY A 36 -1.37 -17.26 -8.59
C GLY A 36 -2.12 -16.94 -7.28
N GLY A 37 -3.41 -17.28 -7.23
CA GLY A 37 -4.28 -17.04 -6.07
C GLY A 37 -5.20 -15.83 -6.24
N SER A 38 -5.71 -15.29 -5.14
CA SER A 38 -6.58 -14.12 -5.14
C SER A 38 -5.94 -12.91 -4.46
N LEU A 39 -6.36 -11.69 -4.80
CA LEU A 39 -5.84 -10.46 -4.21
C LEU A 39 -6.01 -10.38 -2.67
N GLY A 40 -6.96 -11.14 -2.10
CA GLY A 40 -7.14 -11.25 -0.65
C GLY A 40 -5.95 -11.92 0.07
N GLU A 41 -5.19 -12.75 -0.63
CA GLU A 41 -4.03 -13.45 -0.09
C GLU A 41 -2.77 -12.55 -0.01
N TYR A 42 -2.82 -11.33 -0.56
CA TYR A 42 -1.66 -10.45 -0.71
C TYR A 42 -1.70 -9.25 0.21
N VAL A 43 -0.52 -8.81 0.66
CA VAL A 43 -0.31 -7.53 1.33
C VAL A 43 0.03 -6.48 0.25
N PRO A 44 -0.85 -5.49 0.00
CA PRO A 44 -0.62 -4.48 -1.04
C PRO A 44 0.19 -3.29 -0.55
N PHE A 45 1.09 -2.80 -1.40
CA PHE A 45 1.82 -1.54 -1.24
C PHE A 45 1.58 -0.67 -2.46
N TYR A 46 1.15 0.57 -2.25
CA TYR A 46 1.17 1.54 -3.34
C TYR A 46 2.61 1.93 -3.68
N PHE A 47 2.93 2.09 -4.96
CA PHE A 47 4.21 2.67 -5.36
C PHE A 47 4.34 4.15 -5.00
N GLY A 48 3.21 4.85 -4.86
CA GLY A 48 3.15 6.28 -4.61
C GLY A 48 2.47 6.66 -3.29
N ARG A 49 2.81 7.86 -2.79
CA ARG A 49 2.15 8.54 -1.65
C ARG A 49 0.76 9.05 -2.03
N LEU A 50 -0.05 9.47 -1.06
CA LEU A 50 -1.38 10.09 -1.32
C LEU A 50 -2.32 9.21 -2.17
N SER A 51 -2.57 7.98 -1.72
CA SER A 51 -3.50 7.09 -2.43
C SER A 51 -4.93 7.65 -2.42
N PRO A 52 -5.78 7.25 -3.39
CA PRO A 52 -7.20 7.56 -3.34
C PRO A 52 -7.88 7.09 -2.05
N MET A 53 -7.46 5.94 -1.51
CA MET A 53 -7.98 5.43 -0.24
C MET A 53 -7.65 6.36 0.93
N LEU A 54 -6.44 6.93 0.99
CA LEU A 54 -6.10 7.91 2.03
C LEU A 54 -7.01 9.15 1.97
N LEU A 55 -7.35 9.63 0.77
CA LEU A 55 -8.26 10.77 0.62
C LEU A 55 -9.67 10.41 1.12
N ASN A 56 -10.14 9.20 0.81
CA ASN A 56 -11.44 8.74 1.27
C ASN A 56 -11.49 8.56 2.79
N ILE A 57 -10.40 8.09 3.41
CA ILE A 57 -10.27 8.00 4.87
C ILE A 57 -10.28 9.39 5.50
N LYS A 58 -9.64 10.38 4.87
CA LYS A 58 -9.66 11.77 5.35
C LYS A 58 -11.05 12.40 5.27
N THR A 59 -11.78 12.15 4.19
CA THR A 59 -13.01 12.90 3.84
C THR A 59 -14.30 12.16 4.18
N GLY A 60 -14.22 10.89 4.56
CA GLY A 60 -15.39 10.05 4.78
C GLY A 60 -16.14 9.66 3.50
N TYR A 61 -15.53 9.94 2.34
CA TYR A 61 -16.17 9.70 1.04
C TYR A 61 -16.57 8.23 0.88
N ARG A 62 -17.72 7.99 0.23
CA ARG A 62 -18.33 6.65 0.07
C ARG A 62 -18.63 5.91 1.38
N GLY A 63 -18.85 6.65 2.47
CA GLY A 63 -19.23 6.08 3.77
C GLY A 63 -18.07 5.42 4.51
N ILE A 64 -16.83 5.70 4.11
CA ILE A 64 -15.63 5.24 4.81
C ILE A 64 -15.55 5.98 6.15
N LYS A 65 -15.19 5.26 7.21
CA LYS A 65 -15.04 5.87 8.53
C LYS A 65 -13.86 6.84 8.52
N GLU A 66 -14.14 8.10 8.83
CA GLU A 66 -13.10 9.12 8.93
C GLU A 66 -12.07 8.78 10.01
N ARG A 67 -10.78 9.00 9.68
CA ARG A 67 -9.68 8.90 10.64
C ARG A 67 -8.78 10.12 10.53
N PRO A 68 -8.35 10.70 11.67
CA PRO A 68 -7.32 11.73 11.65
C PRO A 68 -6.06 11.22 10.96
N GLN A 69 -5.45 12.03 10.10
CA GLN A 69 -4.19 11.64 9.45
C GLN A 69 -3.04 11.47 10.45
N THR A 70 -3.15 12.05 11.65
CA THR A 70 -2.24 11.82 12.78
C THR A 70 -2.26 10.39 13.31
N ASP A 71 -3.31 9.62 13.01
CA ASP A 71 -3.41 8.19 13.37
C ASP A 71 -2.95 7.26 12.25
N ILE A 72 -2.48 7.79 11.11
CA ILE A 72 -2.08 7.02 9.94
C ILE A 72 -0.57 7.15 9.74
N VAL A 73 0.10 6.02 9.56
CA VAL A 73 1.52 5.96 9.20
C VAL A 73 1.70 5.31 7.84
N TYR A 74 2.75 5.68 7.14
CA TYR A 74 3.23 4.91 6.00
C TYR A 74 4.29 3.93 6.46
N ILE A 75 4.11 2.66 6.12
CA ILE A 75 5.17 1.66 6.21
C ILE A 75 5.84 1.61 4.84
N VAL A 76 7.14 1.93 4.81
CA VAL A 76 7.91 2.04 3.57
C VAL A 76 8.82 0.83 3.47
N CYS A 77 8.75 0.12 2.35
CA CYS A 77 9.63 -0.99 2.00
C CYS A 77 10.43 -0.65 0.75
N ARG A 78 11.63 -1.20 0.59
CA ARG A 78 12.31 -1.19 -0.71
C ARG A 78 11.93 -2.44 -1.48
N VAL A 79 11.67 -2.29 -2.78
CA VAL A 79 11.37 -3.42 -3.66
C VAL A 79 12.49 -4.46 -3.60
N ASN A 80 13.75 -4.04 -3.64
CA ASN A 80 14.90 -4.94 -3.55
C ASN A 80 14.95 -5.75 -2.23
N ASP A 81 14.58 -5.12 -1.11
CA ASP A 81 14.55 -5.80 0.20
C ASP A 81 13.41 -6.84 0.21
N ILE A 82 12.24 -6.51 -0.38
CA ILE A 82 11.14 -7.46 -0.52
C ILE A 82 11.55 -8.66 -1.37
N VAL A 83 12.07 -8.46 -2.59
CA VAL A 83 12.37 -9.60 -3.49
C VAL A 83 13.51 -10.48 -2.97
N ALA A 84 14.37 -9.97 -2.09
CA ALA A 84 15.41 -10.75 -1.43
C ALA A 84 14.86 -11.65 -0.31
N HIS A 85 13.70 -11.32 0.27
CA HIS A 85 13.12 -11.99 1.43
C HIS A 85 11.78 -12.66 1.18
N CYS A 86 11.14 -12.38 0.04
CA CYS A 86 9.83 -12.89 -0.34
C CYS A 86 9.90 -13.47 -1.76
N ASN A 87 9.52 -14.74 -1.91
CA ASN A 87 9.57 -15.43 -3.20
C ASN A 87 8.33 -15.19 -4.06
N ASP A 88 7.18 -14.97 -3.43
CA ASP A 88 5.89 -14.86 -4.09
C ASP A 88 5.41 -13.41 -4.10
N TRP A 89 5.70 -12.72 -5.20
CA TRP A 89 5.30 -11.33 -5.40
C TRP A 89 4.94 -11.07 -6.86
N CYS A 90 4.11 -10.05 -7.05
CA CYS A 90 3.86 -9.43 -8.34
C CYS A 90 3.63 -7.93 -8.15
N PHE A 91 3.55 -7.18 -9.23
CA PHE A 91 3.08 -5.81 -9.19
C PHE A 91 2.17 -5.52 -10.39
N THR A 92 1.48 -4.40 -10.32
CA THR A 92 0.57 -3.95 -11.37
C THR A 92 0.91 -2.53 -11.79
N GLU A 93 0.75 -2.22 -13.07
CA GLU A 93 0.88 -0.87 -13.63
C GLU A 93 -0.29 0.08 -13.25
N GLY A 94 -1.31 -0.45 -12.56
CA GLY A 94 -2.47 0.30 -12.11
C GLY A 94 -3.33 -0.47 -11.12
N HIS A 95 -4.52 0.02 -10.80
CA HIS A 95 -5.41 -0.62 -9.81
C HIS A 95 -5.69 -2.09 -10.15
N ALA A 96 -5.29 -3.02 -9.26
CA ALA A 96 -5.25 -4.46 -9.52
C ALA A 96 -6.61 -5.11 -9.87
N LYS A 97 -7.73 -4.51 -9.44
CA LYS A 97 -9.08 -5.02 -9.74
C LYS A 97 -9.65 -4.55 -11.09
N THR A 98 -8.92 -3.72 -11.82
CA THR A 98 -9.39 -3.15 -13.09
C THR A 98 -9.03 -4.11 -14.23
N ARG A 99 -10.01 -4.45 -15.08
CA ARG A 99 -9.86 -5.51 -16.10
C ARG A 99 -8.70 -5.30 -17.08
N ILE A 100 -8.34 -4.04 -17.35
CA ILE A 100 -7.25 -3.68 -18.27
C ILE A 100 -5.87 -3.66 -17.60
N THR A 101 -5.79 -3.91 -16.29
CA THR A 101 -4.53 -3.87 -15.55
C THR A 101 -3.71 -5.12 -15.81
N THR A 102 -2.49 -4.92 -16.26
CA THR A 102 -1.47 -5.96 -16.42
C THR A 102 -0.75 -6.22 -15.09
N PHE A 103 -0.41 -7.48 -14.85
CA PHE A 103 0.39 -7.93 -13.72
C PHE A 103 1.76 -8.39 -14.21
N TYR A 104 2.78 -8.12 -13.41
CA TYR A 104 4.18 -8.42 -13.70
C TYR A 104 4.83 -9.08 -12.48
N ASN A 105 5.79 -9.98 -12.71
CA ASN A 105 6.55 -10.69 -11.68
C ASN A 105 8.07 -10.68 -11.97
N ASP A 106 8.52 -9.77 -12.84
CA ASP A 106 9.92 -9.49 -13.14
C ASP A 106 10.18 -8.00 -12.93
N LEU A 107 11.23 -7.66 -12.17
CA LEU A 107 11.61 -6.28 -11.89
C LEU A 107 12.08 -5.54 -13.14
N ASN A 108 12.45 -6.26 -14.20
CA ASN A 108 12.75 -5.65 -15.49
C ASN A 108 11.54 -4.94 -16.11
N ASN A 109 10.31 -5.24 -15.67
CA ASN A 109 9.08 -4.57 -16.13
C ASN A 109 8.67 -3.37 -15.25
N LEU A 110 9.53 -2.87 -14.36
CA LEU A 110 9.21 -1.70 -13.53
C LEU A 110 9.04 -0.41 -14.35
N ASP A 111 9.47 -0.39 -15.60
CA ASP A 111 9.24 0.69 -16.55
C ASP A 111 7.77 0.77 -17.04
N GLU A 112 7.00 -0.31 -16.90
CA GLU A 112 5.55 -0.33 -17.15
C GLU A 112 4.75 0.43 -16.08
N VAL A 113 5.35 0.69 -14.92
CA VAL A 113 4.74 1.55 -13.91
C VAL A 113 4.85 3.00 -14.38
N HIS A 114 3.70 3.66 -14.49
CA HIS A 114 3.63 5.09 -14.83
C HIS A 114 4.09 5.97 -13.66
N TRP A 115 5.41 6.10 -13.48
CA TRP A 115 6.04 6.82 -12.35
C TRP A 115 5.61 8.28 -12.24
N ASP A 116 5.32 8.93 -13.37
CA ASP A 116 4.81 10.29 -13.44
C ASP A 116 3.37 10.42 -12.89
N LYS A 117 2.61 9.32 -12.86
CA LYS A 117 1.23 9.24 -12.34
C LYS A 117 1.20 8.79 -10.88
N VAL A 118 2.01 7.79 -10.51
CA VAL A 118 2.02 7.26 -9.14
C VAL A 118 2.46 8.29 -8.11
N ASP A 119 3.32 9.27 -8.45
CA ASP A 119 3.73 10.32 -7.50
C ASP A 119 2.80 11.55 -7.47
N LEU A 120 1.73 11.58 -8.28
CA LEU A 120 0.82 12.74 -8.31
C LEU A 120 0.07 12.96 -7.00
N ARG A 121 -0.07 14.22 -6.60
CA ARG A 121 -0.98 14.63 -5.51
C ARG A 121 -2.44 14.59 -5.94
N PHE A 122 -2.71 14.97 -7.19
CA PHE A 122 -4.05 15.00 -7.78
C PHE A 122 -4.12 13.99 -8.91
N TRP A 123 -5.06 13.07 -8.81
CA TRP A 123 -5.12 11.86 -9.65
C TRP A 123 -6.46 11.69 -10.35
N HIS A 124 -7.35 12.70 -10.28
CA HIS A 124 -8.62 12.65 -10.99
C HIS A 124 -8.35 12.52 -12.50
N ASN A 125 -9.18 11.74 -13.17
CA ASN A 125 -9.16 11.65 -14.62
C ASN A 125 -9.44 13.03 -15.22
N SER A 126 -8.89 13.29 -16.40
CA SER A 126 -9.14 14.49 -17.20
C SER A 126 -9.46 14.09 -18.64
N GLU A 127 -9.91 15.06 -19.45
CA GLU A 127 -10.15 14.84 -20.88
C GLU A 127 -8.88 14.38 -21.61
N ASP A 128 -7.71 14.84 -21.18
CA ASP A 128 -6.42 14.43 -21.75
C ASP A 128 -5.89 13.11 -21.19
N ASP A 129 -6.50 12.57 -20.12
CA ASP A 129 -5.96 11.41 -19.38
C ASP A 129 -7.07 10.72 -18.58
N PHE A 130 -7.78 9.83 -19.26
CA PHE A 130 -8.93 9.10 -18.70
C PHE A 130 -8.53 7.94 -17.77
N ASP A 131 -7.24 7.58 -17.70
CA ASP A 131 -6.76 6.40 -16.97
C ASP A 131 -5.81 6.77 -15.80
N ARG A 132 -5.61 8.07 -15.57
CA ARG A 132 -4.77 8.62 -14.50
C ARG A 132 -5.01 7.97 -13.14
N MET A 133 -6.27 7.86 -12.74
CA MET A 133 -6.64 7.31 -11.43
C MET A 133 -6.30 5.82 -11.32
N ARG A 134 -6.36 5.06 -12.43
CA ARG A 134 -5.96 3.65 -12.43
C ARG A 134 -4.45 3.55 -12.23
N HIS A 135 -3.66 4.27 -13.03
CA HIS A 135 -2.20 4.26 -12.95
C HIS A 135 -1.68 4.75 -11.59
N LYS A 136 -2.32 5.77 -11.00
CA LYS A 136 -2.02 6.26 -9.65
C LYS A 136 -2.04 5.14 -8.59
N GLN A 137 -2.88 4.13 -8.81
CA GLN A 137 -3.12 3.01 -7.91
C GLN A 137 -2.36 1.75 -8.34
N ALA A 138 -1.23 1.90 -9.03
CA ALA A 138 -0.27 0.82 -9.21
C ALA A 138 0.17 0.27 -7.83
N GLU A 139 0.18 -1.06 -7.68
CA GLU A 139 0.46 -1.74 -6.42
C GLU A 139 1.61 -2.75 -6.60
N PHE A 140 2.46 -2.87 -5.59
CA PHE A 140 3.32 -4.04 -5.37
C PHE A 140 2.60 -4.97 -4.39
N LEU A 141 2.52 -6.26 -4.72
CA LEU A 141 1.72 -7.25 -4.03
C LEU A 141 2.62 -8.40 -3.57
N VAL A 142 2.65 -8.66 -2.26
CA VAL A 142 3.40 -9.79 -1.70
C VAL A 142 2.45 -10.79 -1.08
N LYS A 143 2.58 -12.06 -1.45
CA LYS A 143 1.70 -13.11 -0.96
C LYS A 143 1.98 -13.40 0.51
N THR A 144 0.92 -13.64 1.28
CA THR A 144 0.95 -14.07 2.69
C THR A 144 1.43 -13.01 3.68
N HIS A 145 2.69 -12.58 3.62
CA HIS A 145 3.26 -11.67 4.63
C HIS A 145 4.53 -10.96 4.18
N ILE A 146 4.84 -9.87 4.90
CA ILE A 146 6.07 -9.09 4.78
C ILE A 146 6.87 -9.23 6.08
N PRO A 147 8.09 -9.78 6.02
CA PRO A 147 9.04 -9.76 7.13
C PRO A 147 9.40 -8.33 7.55
N VAL A 148 9.72 -8.13 8.84
CA VAL A 148 10.09 -6.81 9.36
C VAL A 148 11.36 -6.27 8.71
N GLN A 149 12.25 -7.16 8.25
CA GLN A 149 13.49 -6.83 7.55
C GLN A 149 13.26 -6.09 6.23
N CYS A 150 12.07 -6.23 5.64
CA CYS A 150 11.71 -5.51 4.41
C CYS A 150 11.29 -4.06 4.67
N ILE A 151 11.02 -3.68 5.93
CA ILE A 151 10.57 -2.34 6.30
C ILE A 151 11.79 -1.42 6.40
N ALA A 152 11.92 -0.51 5.44
CA ALA A 152 13.00 0.45 5.36
C ALA A 152 12.78 1.70 6.23
N GLY A 153 11.54 1.94 6.67
CA GLY A 153 11.22 3.00 7.61
C GLY A 153 9.74 3.30 7.71
N ILE A 154 9.41 4.23 8.59
CA ILE A 154 8.05 4.68 8.86
C ILE A 154 7.97 6.18 8.60
N VAL A 155 6.94 6.62 7.87
CA VAL A 155 6.61 8.05 7.75
C VAL A 155 5.40 8.36 8.59
N THR A 156 5.49 9.42 9.40
CA THR A 156 4.44 9.89 10.29
C THR A 156 3.98 11.29 9.91
N TYR A 157 2.77 11.66 10.34
CA TYR A 157 2.18 12.96 10.03
C TYR A 157 2.90 14.13 10.73
N ASN A 158 3.22 13.96 12.02
CA ASN A 158 3.84 14.98 12.87
C ASN A 158 4.75 14.35 13.93
N ASN A 159 5.38 15.19 14.76
CA ASN A 159 6.27 14.75 15.85
C ASN A 159 5.52 13.92 16.91
N ASP A 160 4.27 14.23 17.21
CA ASP A 160 3.49 13.47 18.21
C ASP A 160 3.27 12.03 17.74
N ALA A 161 2.91 11.84 16.47
CA ALA A 161 2.81 10.52 15.85
C ALA A 161 4.16 9.81 15.79
N ALA A 162 5.26 10.54 15.51
CA ALA A 162 6.61 9.96 15.55
C ALA A 162 6.98 9.45 16.94
N ASN A 163 6.67 10.20 18.00
CA ASN A 163 6.92 9.79 19.37
C ASN A 163 6.14 8.51 19.74
N ARG A 164 4.86 8.42 19.34
CA ARG A 164 4.05 7.20 19.54
C ARG A 164 4.65 6.00 18.81
N VAL A 165 5.10 6.17 17.57
CA VAL A 165 5.79 5.12 16.81
C VAL A 165 7.09 4.71 17.48
N GLN A 166 7.90 5.66 17.96
CA GLN A 166 9.17 5.37 18.62
C GLN A 166 8.99 4.54 19.89
N VAL A 167 7.95 4.80 20.68
CA VAL A 167 7.62 3.97 21.86
C VAL A 167 7.35 2.53 21.44
N ILE A 168 6.52 2.32 20.41
CA ILE A 168 6.22 0.98 19.88
C ILE A 168 7.48 0.27 19.36
N LEU A 169 8.33 0.99 18.62
CA LEU A 169 9.59 0.44 18.11
C LEU A 169 10.52 -0.01 19.25
N ASN A 170 10.63 0.80 20.30
CA ASN A 170 11.45 0.46 21.48
C ASN A 170 10.90 -0.77 22.21
N GLU A 171 9.58 -0.87 22.40
CA GLU A 171 8.94 -2.04 23.02
C GLU A 171 9.18 -3.33 22.21
N LEU A 172 9.23 -3.21 20.88
CA LEU A 172 9.51 -4.32 19.97
C LEU A 172 11.00 -4.60 19.79
N ASN A 173 11.90 -3.81 20.40
CA ASN A 173 13.35 -3.85 20.17
C ASN A 173 13.71 -3.75 18.68
N LEU A 174 13.01 -2.88 17.96
CA LEU A 174 13.24 -2.62 16.54
C LEU A 174 13.89 -1.26 16.34
N GLU A 175 14.94 -1.22 15.53
CA GLU A 175 15.58 0.02 15.09
C GLU A 175 15.27 0.25 13.61
N MET A 176 14.47 1.27 13.31
CA MET A 176 14.22 1.70 11.94
C MET A 176 13.99 3.21 11.84
N PRO A 177 14.29 3.84 10.70
CA PRO A 177 14.10 5.27 10.52
C PRO A 177 12.62 5.69 10.64
N VAL A 178 12.35 6.69 11.47
CA VAL A 178 11.06 7.40 11.54
C VAL A 178 11.24 8.80 10.97
N ARG A 179 10.44 9.16 9.96
CA ARG A 179 10.51 10.48 9.31
C ARG A 179 9.17 11.19 9.40
N VAL A 180 9.21 12.46 9.80
CA VAL A 180 8.00 13.30 9.88
C VAL A 180 7.74 13.96 8.54
N ASN A 181 6.66 13.53 7.86
CA ASN A 181 6.13 14.04 6.59
C ASN A 181 7.17 14.73 5.68
N PRO A 182 8.15 13.97 5.12
CA PRO A 182 9.21 14.54 4.29
C PRO A 182 8.65 15.43 3.19
N ASN A 183 9.23 16.62 3.02
CA ASN A 183 8.80 17.62 2.03
C ASN A 183 7.31 18.05 2.14
N GLY A 184 6.62 17.72 3.25
CA GLY A 184 5.21 18.06 3.46
C GLY A 184 4.24 17.33 2.54
N ASN A 185 4.64 16.19 1.97
CA ASN A 185 4.05 15.70 0.74
C ASN A 185 3.41 14.30 0.87
N TYR A 186 3.46 13.65 2.03
CA TYR A 186 2.86 12.33 2.26
C TYR A 186 1.37 12.38 2.63
N TYR A 187 0.90 13.51 3.15
CA TYR A 187 -0.45 13.67 3.70
C TYR A 187 -1.22 14.80 3.01
N TYR A 188 -2.56 14.75 3.10
CA TYR A 188 -3.46 15.72 2.48
C TYR A 188 -3.73 16.94 3.33
#